data_AF-A0A9E9L257-F1
#
_entry.id   AF-A0A9E9L257-F1
#
_cell.length_a   1.000
_cell.length_b   1.000
_cell.length_c   1.000
_cell.angle_alpha   90.00
_cell.angle_beta   90.00
_cell.angle_gamma   90.00
#
_symmetry.space_group_name_H-M   'P 1'
#
loop_
_entity.id
_entity.type
_entity.pdbx_description
1 polymer ?
#
loop_
_entity_poly.entity_id
_entity_poly.type
_entity_poly.pdbx_seq_one_letter_code
_entity_poly.pdbx_strand_id
1 'polypeptide(L)'
;MKNDINKIQFNVFKGKLTRFRFANDSKRRIGMTARNLYIMLQCDITYKQFCMSIKESHLRIDTDYQFTDKNVLLSLSSVQAILVMSNSELSWQLHHALTDLIHNGFSDLN
;
A
#
# COMPACT_ATOMS: atom_id res chain seq x y z
N MET A 1 27.83 -10.89 11.91
CA MET A 1 26.86 -10.91 10.79
C MET A 1 25.45 -10.56 11.31
N LYS A 2 25.27 -9.36 11.89
CA LYS A 2 24.02 -8.97 12.61
C LYS A 2 23.53 -7.54 12.28
N ASN A 3 24.07 -6.89 11.24
CA ASN A 3 23.85 -5.44 11.02
C ASN A 3 23.08 -5.04 9.76
N ASP A 4 22.60 -5.98 8.94
CA ASP A 4 21.95 -5.62 7.66
C ASP A 4 20.43 -5.76 7.65
N ILE A 5 19.84 -6.52 8.58
CA ILE A 5 18.37 -6.70 8.65
C ILE A 5 17.69 -5.41 9.13
N ASN A 6 18.33 -4.66 10.03
CA ASN A 6 17.76 -3.43 10.60
C ASN A 6 17.85 -2.22 9.66
N LYS A 7 18.69 -2.22 8.62
CA LYS A 7 18.77 -1.10 7.66
C LYS A 7 17.72 -1.17 6.55
N ILE A 8 17.10 -2.34 6.33
CA ILE A 8 16.12 -2.55 5.26
C ILE A 8 14.73 -2.05 5.68
N GLN A 9 14.43 -1.93 6.98
CA GLN A 9 13.07 -1.63 7.45
C GLN A 9 12.67 -0.14 7.43
N PHE A 10 13.61 0.81 7.49
CA PHE A 10 13.27 2.21 7.82
C PHE A 10 12.85 3.12 6.66
N ASN A 11 12.86 2.66 5.40
CA ASN A 11 12.53 3.53 4.25
C ASN A 11 11.63 2.86 3.19
N VAL A 12 11.04 1.71 3.47
CA VAL A 12 10.35 0.89 2.47
C VAL A 12 9.17 1.63 1.80
N PHE A 13 8.54 2.55 2.54
CA PHE A 13 7.39 3.36 2.07
C PHE A 13 7.75 4.81 1.69
N LYS A 14 9.00 5.24 1.89
CA LYS A 14 9.43 6.60 1.59
C LYS A 14 9.28 6.90 0.09
N GLY A 15 8.64 8.03 -0.23
CA GLY A 15 8.34 8.41 -1.61
C GLY A 15 7.23 7.59 -2.30
N LYS A 16 6.65 6.59 -1.62
CA LYS A 16 5.56 5.75 -2.17
C LYS A 16 4.21 6.09 -1.57
N LEU A 17 4.19 6.48 -0.29
CA LEU A 17 2.99 7.00 0.36
C LEU A 17 2.77 8.48 0.00
N THR A 18 1.54 8.80 -0.36
CA THR A 18 1.14 10.14 -0.80
C THR A 18 -0.17 10.52 -0.13
N ARG A 19 -0.35 11.83 0.08
CA ARG A 19 -1.64 12.39 0.50
C ARG A 19 -2.48 12.66 -0.75
N PHE A 20 -3.71 12.17 -0.79
CA PHE A 20 -4.62 12.40 -1.91
C PHE A 20 -6.07 12.53 -1.44
N ARG A 21 -6.94 12.86 -2.38
CA ARG A 21 -8.41 12.79 -2.25
C ARG A 21 -8.94 12.01 -3.44
N PHE A 22 -10.00 11.25 -3.23
CA PHE A 22 -10.73 10.66 -4.35
C PHE A 22 -11.58 11.73 -5.03
N ALA A 23 -11.86 11.57 -6.32
CA ALA A 23 -12.58 12.57 -7.10
C ALA A 23 -13.96 12.93 -6.54
N ASN A 24 -14.63 11.96 -5.90
CA ASN A 24 -16.01 12.08 -5.43
C ASN A 24 -16.11 12.38 -3.92
N ASP A 25 -15.00 12.69 -3.25
CA ASP A 25 -14.98 12.90 -1.80
C ASP A 25 -13.97 13.96 -1.35
N SER A 26 -14.37 14.78 -0.39
CA SER A 26 -13.53 15.77 0.26
C SER A 26 -12.58 15.19 1.31
N LYS A 27 -12.73 13.93 1.74
CA LYS A 27 -11.86 13.35 2.79
C LYS A 27 -10.42 13.17 2.30
N ARG A 28 -9.49 13.70 3.09
CA ARG A 28 -8.05 13.49 2.90
C ARG A 28 -7.68 12.06 3.29
N ARG A 29 -6.85 11.43 2.47
CA ARG A 29 -6.34 10.07 2.69
C ARG A 29 -4.82 10.07 2.56
N ILE A 30 -4.21 9.08 3.19
CA ILE A 30 -2.85 8.65 2.91
C ILE A 30 -2.97 7.30 2.20
N GLY A 31 -2.08 7.02 1.27
CA GLY A 31 -2.00 5.72 0.62
C GLY A 31 -1.04 5.76 -0.56
N MET A 32 -1.23 4.87 -1.54
CA MET A 32 -0.30 4.75 -2.68
C MET A 32 -1.03 4.29 -3.95
N THR A 33 -0.30 4.22 -5.05
CA THR A 33 -0.82 3.57 -6.26
C THR A 33 -0.74 2.05 -6.12
N ALA A 34 -1.69 1.33 -6.72
CA ALA A 34 -1.62 -0.12 -6.83
C ALA A 34 -0.34 -0.58 -7.53
N ARG A 35 0.22 0.23 -8.44
CA ARG A 35 1.51 -0.05 -9.09
C ARG A 35 2.66 -0.08 -8.09
N ASN A 36 2.72 0.87 -7.15
CA ASN A 36 3.74 0.86 -6.11
C ASN A 36 3.61 -0.39 -5.24
N LEU A 37 2.40 -0.73 -4.81
CA LEU A 37 2.15 -1.92 -3.99
C LEU A 37 2.50 -3.21 -4.75
N TYR A 38 2.11 -3.32 -6.02
CA TYR A 38 2.41 -4.44 -6.90
C TYR A 38 3.93 -4.71 -7.01
N ILE A 39 4.72 -3.65 -7.24
CA ILE A 39 6.18 -3.76 -7.30
C ILE A 39 6.75 -4.19 -5.95
N MET A 40 6.21 -3.66 -4.84
CA MET A 40 6.66 -3.99 -3.49
C MET A 40 6.37 -5.43 -3.10
N LEU A 41 5.23 -5.97 -3.51
CA LEU A 41 4.81 -7.34 -3.22
C LEU A 41 5.53 -8.39 -4.07
N GLN A 42 6.23 -7.98 -5.14
CA GLN A 42 6.90 -8.89 -6.08
C GLN A 42 5.94 -9.99 -6.58
N CYS A 43 4.73 -9.60 -6.95
CA CYS A 43 3.68 -10.53 -7.35
C CYS A 43 4.11 -11.39 -8.55
N ASP A 44 3.71 -12.66 -8.51
CA ASP A 44 3.85 -13.64 -9.59
C ASP A 44 2.79 -13.48 -10.71
N ILE A 45 1.72 -12.74 -10.42
CA ILE A 45 0.69 -12.37 -11.38
C ILE A 45 1.03 -11.08 -12.15
N THR A 46 0.38 -10.88 -13.29
CA THR A 46 0.50 -9.62 -14.04
C THR A 46 -0.13 -8.45 -13.28
N TYR A 47 0.34 -7.23 -13.53
CA TYR A 47 -0.27 -6.02 -12.96
C TYR A 47 -1.77 -5.88 -13.30
N LYS A 48 -2.19 -6.37 -14.47
CA LYS A 48 -3.60 -6.39 -14.87
C LYS A 48 -4.42 -7.31 -13.97
N GLN A 49 -3.93 -8.53 -13.70
CA GLN A 49 -4.57 -9.47 -12.79
C GLN A 49 -4.61 -8.92 -11.35
N PHE A 50 -3.56 -8.25 -10.91
CA PHE A 50 -3.53 -7.58 -9.60
C PHE A 50 -4.59 -6.47 -9.48
N CYS A 51 -4.76 -5.65 -10.52
CA CYS A 51 -5.83 -4.64 -10.52
C CYS A 51 -7.24 -5.29 -10.53
N MET A 52 -7.39 -6.42 -11.22
CA MET A 52 -8.65 -7.16 -11.24
C MET A 52 -8.97 -7.77 -9.87
N SER A 53 -7.99 -8.32 -9.15
CA SER A 53 -8.24 -8.85 -7.80
C SER A 53 -8.67 -7.75 -6.81
N ILE A 54 -8.13 -6.54 -6.94
CA ILE A 54 -8.61 -5.38 -6.17
C ILE A 54 -10.07 -5.05 -6.52
N LYS A 55 -10.41 -5.06 -7.82
CA LYS A 55 -11.78 -4.77 -8.29
C LYS A 55 -12.80 -5.82 -7.83
N GLU A 56 -12.39 -7.08 -7.80
CA GLU A 56 -13.23 -8.23 -7.40
C GLU A 56 -13.25 -8.45 -5.88
N SER A 57 -12.43 -7.71 -5.13
CA SER A 57 -12.43 -7.77 -3.67
C SER A 57 -13.67 -7.11 -3.04
N HIS A 58 -13.84 -7.32 -1.74
CA HIS A 58 -14.86 -6.62 -0.94
C HIS A 58 -14.47 -5.19 -0.53
N LEU A 59 -13.35 -4.66 -1.04
CA LEU A 59 -12.98 -3.27 -0.83
C LEU A 59 -13.99 -2.34 -1.52
N ARG A 60 -14.33 -1.24 -0.88
CA ARG A 60 -15.34 -0.30 -1.40
C ARG A 60 -14.69 0.67 -2.38
N ILE A 61 -15.25 0.74 -3.58
CA ILE A 61 -14.91 1.79 -4.54
C ILE A 61 -15.20 3.18 -3.94
N ASP A 62 -14.37 4.17 -4.27
CA ASP A 62 -14.41 5.55 -3.77
C ASP A 62 -14.24 5.71 -2.25
N THR A 63 -13.95 4.63 -1.52
CA THR A 63 -13.63 4.68 -0.08
C THR A 63 -12.29 4.05 0.22
N ASP A 64 -12.08 2.83 -0.27
CA ASP A 64 -10.88 2.03 -0.04
C ASP A 64 -9.94 2.09 -1.25
N TYR A 65 -10.49 2.16 -2.48
CA TYR A 65 -9.73 2.37 -3.72
C TYR A 65 -10.50 3.23 -4.74
N GLN A 66 -9.79 3.80 -5.71
CA GLN A 66 -10.39 4.47 -6.87
C GLN A 66 -9.56 4.23 -8.14
N PHE A 67 -10.23 3.87 -9.24
CA PHE A 67 -9.62 3.85 -10.56
C PHE A 67 -9.53 5.27 -11.12
N THR A 68 -8.35 5.65 -11.60
CA THR A 68 -8.10 6.90 -12.34
C THR A 68 -7.61 6.56 -13.75
N ASP A 69 -7.60 7.54 -14.65
CA ASP A 69 -7.13 7.37 -16.03
C ASP A 69 -5.70 6.79 -16.13
N LYS A 70 -4.88 6.98 -15.09
CA LYS A 70 -3.46 6.58 -15.09
C LYS A 70 -3.13 5.44 -14.14
N ASN A 71 -3.84 5.32 -13.01
CA ASN A 71 -3.51 4.38 -11.94
C ASN A 71 -4.73 4.00 -11.09
N VAL A 72 -4.60 2.92 -10.32
CA VAL A 72 -5.52 2.63 -9.20
C VAL A 72 -4.92 3.24 -7.93
N LEU A 73 -5.67 4.11 -7.27
CA LEU A 73 -5.30 4.69 -5.98
C LEU A 73 -5.84 3.81 -4.86
N LEU A 74 -4.98 3.48 -3.89
CA LEU A 74 -5.29 2.68 -2.72
C LEU A 74 -5.15 3.55 -1.48
N SER A 75 -6.19 3.60 -0.66
CA SER A 75 -6.10 4.13 0.71
C SER A 75 -5.18 3.27 1.59
N LEU A 76 -4.69 3.82 2.69
CA LEU A 76 -3.84 3.11 3.63
C LEU A 76 -4.52 1.82 4.17
N SER A 77 -5.83 1.88 4.44
CA SER A 77 -6.58 0.72 4.91
C SER A 77 -6.68 -0.38 3.87
N SER A 78 -6.86 -0.05 2.58
CA SER A 78 -6.83 -1.07 1.53
C SER A 78 -5.44 -1.65 1.31
N VAL A 79 -4.38 -0.85 1.45
CA VAL A 79 -3.00 -1.37 1.43
C VAL A 79 -2.81 -2.39 2.56
N GLN A 80 -3.18 -2.05 3.80
CA GLN A 80 -3.09 -3.00 4.93
C GLN A 80 -3.88 -4.28 4.68
N ALA A 81 -5.11 -4.16 4.17
CA ALA A 81 -5.95 -5.31 3.85
C ALA A 81 -5.32 -6.20 2.77
N ILE A 82 -4.84 -5.61 1.67
CA ILE A 82 -4.19 -6.35 0.58
C ILE A 82 -2.93 -7.06 1.08
N LEU A 83 -2.13 -6.41 1.94
CA LEU A 83 -0.93 -7.02 2.52
C LEU A 83 -1.27 -8.26 3.37
N VAL A 84 -2.32 -8.19 4.19
CA VAL A 84 -2.79 -9.34 4.98
C VAL A 84 -3.31 -10.46 4.08
N MET A 85 -4.13 -10.12 3.08
CA MET A 85 -4.72 -11.10 2.16
C MET A 85 -3.68 -11.76 1.24
N SER A 86 -2.57 -11.09 0.94
CA SER A 86 -1.49 -11.65 0.11
C SER A 86 -0.74 -12.79 0.80
N ASN A 87 -0.79 -12.84 2.14
CA ASN A 87 -0.31 -13.93 2.99
C ASN A 87 1.06 -14.52 2.60
N SER A 88 2.06 -13.66 2.39
CA SER A 88 3.46 -14.05 2.19
C SER A 88 4.34 -13.43 3.27
N GLU A 89 5.54 -14.01 3.49
CA GLU A 89 6.51 -13.43 4.43
C GLU A 89 6.81 -11.95 4.11
N LEU A 90 6.95 -11.64 2.81
CA LEU A 90 7.17 -10.27 2.35
C LEU A 90 5.95 -9.38 2.67
N SER A 91 4.73 -9.85 2.44
CA SER A 91 3.53 -9.05 2.71
C SER A 91 3.34 -8.77 4.21
N TRP A 92 3.69 -9.73 5.07
CA TRP A 92 3.71 -9.55 6.53
C TRP A 92 4.80 -8.57 6.98
N GLN A 93 6.02 -8.66 6.44
CA GLN A 93 7.08 -7.69 6.73
C GLN A 93 6.67 -6.26 6.35
N LEU A 94 6.05 -6.10 5.17
CA LEU A 94 5.51 -4.81 4.72
C LEU A 94 4.37 -4.32 5.63
N HIS A 95 3.49 -5.23 6.07
CA HIS A 95 2.39 -4.90 6.97
C HIS A 95 2.88 -4.40 8.33
N HIS A 96 3.88 -5.06 8.91
CA HIS A 96 4.50 -4.63 10.18
C HIS A 96 5.20 -3.29 10.02
N ALA A 97 6.03 -3.12 9.00
CA ALA A 97 6.70 -1.84 8.74
C ALA A 97 5.70 -0.68 8.52
N LEU A 98 4.56 -0.94 7.87
CA LEU A 98 3.51 0.05 7.70
C LEU A 98 2.81 0.38 9.03
N THR A 99 2.62 -0.61 9.89
CA THR A 99 2.02 -0.45 11.22
C THR A 99 2.92 0.35 12.14
N ASP A 100 4.23 0.08 12.12
CA ASP A 100 5.23 0.85 12.87
C ASP A 100 5.27 2.31 12.39
N LEU A 101 5.19 2.54 11.08
CA LEU A 101 5.13 3.89 10.52
C LEU A 101 3.87 4.65 10.97
N ILE A 102 2.71 3.96 11.04
CA ILE A 102 1.47 4.53 11.58
C ILE A 102 1.62 4.82 13.08
N HIS A 103 2.20 3.90 13.85
CA HIS A 103 2.43 4.04 15.28
C HIS A 103 3.30 5.26 15.60
N ASN A 104 4.33 5.50 14.79
CA ASN A 104 5.23 6.64 14.91
C ASN A 104 4.67 7.95 14.30
N GLY A 105 3.37 7.98 13.96
CA GLY A 105 2.71 9.18 13.44
C GLY A 105 3.23 9.65 12.08
N PHE A 106 3.78 8.75 11.27
CA PHE A 106 4.42 9.05 9.99
C PHE A 106 5.63 9.99 10.09
N SER A 107 6.31 10.04 11.23
CA SER A 107 7.49 10.89 11.46
C SER A 107 8.59 10.66 10.41
N ASP A 108 8.76 9.42 9.95
CA ASP A 108 9.77 9.03 8.96
C ASP A 108 9.41 9.34 7.50
N LEU A 109 8.21 9.89 7.23
CA LEU A 109 7.83 10.37 5.89
C LEU A 109 8.35 11.79 5.59
N ASN A 110 8.79 12.54 6.61
CA ASN A 110 9.29 13.91 6.47
C ASN A 110 10.81 13.97 6.27
#